data_AF-A0AAU6DRP0-F1
#
_entry.id   AF-A0AAU6DRP0-F1
#
_cell.length_a   1.000
_cell.length_b   1.000
_cell.length_c   1.000
_cell.angle_alpha   90.00
_cell.angle_beta   90.00
_cell.angle_gamma   90.00
#
_symmetry.space_group_name_H-M   'P 1'
#
loop_
_entity.id
_entity.type
_entity.pdbx_description
1 polymer ?
#
loop_
_entity_poly.entity_id
_entity_poly.type
_entity_poly.pdbx_seq_one_letter_code
_entity_poly.pdbx_strand_id
1 'polypeptide(L)'
;MSHGLSPTGAKILEANDDGLVAGHPAALAKLMSDDLVVPHTADRGTYRMSALGRTALDTWRKENPGRAALADAPRFLPKLPGRQHEAVLAAARRPDQNVPGQDDPAYRAGEVWFRGSTLRKIAASGYAAIRPGRYDRGPATWEQTGRPLYLTEAGRIYARQRGSIDVRRRRVVVIACGMQKLPHPGFDEVGNPLPGHPAGELYTDDYHRSLREAADALTGPSLIFILSALHGLVPLDRRLLPYDVTLEDEQAVTPETIYWQAAGLGLDDADVIFLGGQDYAALLLPSVPHLHAPLAGGMGDQRGQCARARDEADVREAWWKKAATLHNEYATQ
;
A
#
# COMPACT_ATOMS: atom_id res chain seq x y z
N MET A 1 34.83 26.55 -30.91
CA MET A 1 35.26 25.63 -29.84
C MET A 1 34.01 24.93 -29.35
N SER A 2 33.92 23.61 -29.44
CA SER A 2 32.73 22.87 -28.97
C SER A 2 32.73 22.90 -27.44
N HIS A 3 31.95 23.79 -26.84
CA HIS A 3 31.70 23.77 -25.40
C HIS A 3 30.75 22.60 -25.12
N GLY A 4 31.32 21.42 -24.94
CA GLY A 4 30.56 20.23 -24.58
C GLY A 4 29.77 20.47 -23.29
N LEU A 5 28.50 20.04 -23.28
CA LEU A 5 27.62 20.12 -22.12
C LEU A 5 28.27 19.39 -20.94
N SER A 6 28.59 20.12 -19.86
CA SER A 6 29.17 19.50 -18.67
C SER A 6 28.19 18.49 -18.03
N PRO A 7 28.64 17.46 -17.30
CA PRO A 7 27.74 16.50 -16.65
C PRO A 7 26.70 17.15 -15.73
N THR A 8 27.10 18.21 -15.01
CA THR A 8 26.18 18.99 -14.16
C THR A 8 25.15 19.76 -14.98
N GLY A 9 25.57 20.34 -16.11
CA GLY A 9 24.67 21.03 -17.03
C GLY A 9 23.68 20.08 -17.69
N ALA A 10 24.15 18.91 -18.15
CA ALA A 10 23.31 17.83 -18.66
C ALA A 10 22.27 17.41 -17.63
N LYS A 11 22.68 17.16 -16.38
CA LYS A 11 21.77 16.80 -15.28
C LYS A 11 20.68 17.86 -15.04
N ILE A 12 21.02 19.15 -15.12
CA ILE A 12 20.05 20.24 -14.94
C ILE A 12 19.07 20.30 -16.13
N LEU A 13 19.55 20.15 -17.36
CA LEU A 13 18.69 20.16 -18.54
C LEU A 13 17.78 18.90 -18.60
N GLU A 14 18.31 17.72 -18.28
CA GLU A 14 17.56 16.45 -18.21
C GLU A 14 16.42 16.50 -17.18
N ALA A 15 16.67 17.10 -16.01
CA ALA A 15 15.65 17.24 -14.97
C ALA A 15 14.47 18.12 -15.38
N ASN A 16 14.58 18.86 -16.49
CA ASN A 16 13.68 19.92 -16.94
C ASN A 16 13.35 19.80 -18.45
N ASP A 17 13.17 18.58 -18.94
CA ASP A 17 12.89 18.27 -20.37
C ASP A 17 11.49 18.75 -20.85
N ASP A 18 10.63 19.16 -19.91
CA ASP A 18 9.39 19.91 -20.20
C ASP A 18 9.67 21.33 -20.72
N GLY A 19 10.93 21.75 -20.66
CA GLY A 19 11.44 23.00 -21.18
C GLY A 19 11.55 24.10 -20.13
N LEU A 20 11.09 23.91 -18.88
CA LEU A 20 11.22 24.91 -17.82
C LEU A 20 12.38 24.53 -16.89
N VAL A 21 13.50 25.23 -17.00
CA VAL A 21 14.73 24.93 -16.27
C VAL A 21 14.80 25.70 -14.95
N ALA A 22 14.87 24.97 -13.85
CA ALA A 22 15.18 25.49 -12.52
C ALA A 22 16.42 24.81 -11.93
N GLY A 23 17.17 25.53 -11.10
CA GLY A 23 18.43 25.05 -10.54
C GLY A 23 19.16 26.07 -9.67
N HIS A 24 20.35 25.71 -9.21
CA HIS A 24 21.20 26.59 -8.43
C HIS A 24 21.64 27.81 -9.26
N PRO A 25 21.62 29.06 -8.73
CA PRO A 25 21.88 30.28 -9.50
C PRO A 25 23.19 30.26 -10.28
N ALA A 26 24.28 29.78 -9.69
CA ALA A 26 25.59 29.69 -10.35
C ALA A 26 25.59 28.72 -11.55
N ALA A 27 24.82 27.63 -11.48
CA ALA A 27 24.73 26.68 -12.58
C ALA A 27 23.83 27.20 -13.70
N LEU A 28 22.75 27.90 -13.35
CA LEU A 28 21.90 28.59 -14.33
C LEU A 28 22.65 29.72 -15.03
N ALA A 29 23.44 30.52 -14.30
CA ALA A 29 24.27 31.57 -14.89
C ALA A 29 25.26 31.01 -15.92
N LYS A 30 25.82 29.83 -15.67
CA LYS A 30 26.69 29.13 -16.63
C LYS A 30 25.92 28.59 -17.84
N LEU A 31 24.75 27.96 -17.63
CA LEU A 31 23.92 27.51 -18.76
C LEU A 31 23.41 28.67 -19.62
N MET A 32 23.17 29.84 -19.01
CA MET A 32 22.83 31.06 -19.72
C MET A 32 24.00 31.62 -20.51
N SER A 33 25.22 31.64 -19.95
CA SER A 33 26.41 32.12 -20.67
C SER A 33 26.72 31.27 -21.91
N ASP A 34 26.29 30.00 -21.88
CA ASP A 34 26.45 29.05 -22.98
C ASP A 34 25.22 29.02 -23.93
N ASP A 35 24.27 29.95 -23.77
CA ASP A 35 23.01 30.05 -24.53
C ASP A 35 22.11 28.80 -24.49
N LEU A 36 22.29 27.94 -23.49
CA LEU A 36 21.54 26.68 -23.34
C LEU A 36 20.16 26.89 -22.69
N VAL A 37 20.02 27.97 -21.93
CA VAL A 37 18.75 28.40 -21.32
C VAL A 37 18.55 29.89 -21.48
N VAL A 38 17.31 30.32 -21.59
CA VAL A 38 16.90 31.73 -21.71
C VAL A 38 15.95 32.12 -20.59
N PRO A 39 15.99 33.36 -20.06
CA PRO A 39 15.02 33.80 -19.06
C PRO A 39 13.58 33.67 -19.55
N HIS A 40 12.69 33.11 -18.73
CA HIS A 40 11.28 33.05 -19.05
C HIS A 40 10.62 34.39 -18.68
N THR A 41 10.02 35.07 -19.65
CA THR A 41 9.57 36.47 -19.50
C THR A 41 8.36 36.65 -18.57
N ALA A 42 7.65 35.57 -18.25
CA ALA A 42 6.41 35.63 -17.47
C ALA A 42 6.64 35.61 -15.94
N ASP A 43 7.79 35.15 -15.45
CA ASP A 43 8.14 35.22 -14.03
C ASP A 43 9.61 35.57 -13.82
N ARG A 44 9.90 36.33 -12.76
CA ARG A 44 11.28 36.67 -12.39
C ARG A 44 11.87 35.49 -11.61
N GLY A 45 12.28 34.43 -12.29
CA GLY A 45 13.01 33.34 -11.65
C GLY A 45 13.10 32.02 -12.39
N THR A 46 12.29 31.80 -13.43
CA THR A 46 12.36 30.59 -14.25
C THR A 46 13.10 30.84 -15.56
N TYR A 47 13.73 29.79 -16.05
CA TYR A 47 14.42 29.76 -17.32
C TYR A 47 13.73 28.76 -18.23
N ARG A 48 13.83 28.96 -19.55
CA ARG A 48 13.38 28.01 -20.54
C ARG A 48 14.58 27.44 -21.27
N MET A 49 14.58 26.13 -21.52
CA MET A 49 15.61 25.50 -22.34
C MET A 49 15.53 26.03 -23.77
N SER A 50 16.65 26.52 -24.30
CA SER A 50 16.76 27.02 -25.67
C SER A 50 16.80 25.86 -26.69
N ALA A 51 16.72 26.17 -27.98
CA ALA A 51 16.93 25.17 -29.03
C ALA A 51 18.37 24.60 -29.02
N LEU A 52 19.35 25.43 -28.64
CA LEU A 52 20.74 25.00 -28.44
C LEU A 52 20.87 24.09 -27.22
N GLY A 53 20.17 24.38 -26.13
CA GLY A 53 20.10 23.53 -24.94
C GLY A 53 19.60 22.12 -25.25
N ARG A 54 18.53 22.00 -26.04
CA ARG A 54 17.97 20.71 -26.48
C ARG A 54 18.96 19.92 -27.35
N THR A 55 19.52 20.58 -28.36
CA THR A 55 20.52 19.96 -29.26
C THR A 55 21.77 19.49 -28.49
N ALA A 56 22.25 20.30 -27.54
CA ALA A 56 23.40 19.96 -26.69
C ALA A 56 23.09 18.78 -25.78
N LEU A 57 21.87 18.71 -25.22
CA LEU A 57 21.42 17.60 -24.41
C LEU A 57 21.32 16.29 -25.21
N ASP A 58 20.73 16.34 -26.41
CA ASP A 58 20.63 15.17 -27.28
C ASP A 58 21.99 14.65 -27.74
N THR A 59 22.93 15.57 -28.02
CA THR A 59 24.31 15.22 -28.35
C THR A 59 24.99 14.54 -27.16
N TRP A 60 24.84 15.10 -25.96
CA TRP A 60 25.38 14.53 -24.73
C TRP A 60 24.82 13.14 -24.43
N ARG A 61 23.52 12.91 -24.64
CA ARG A 61 22.87 11.59 -24.47
C ARG A 61 23.46 10.53 -25.41
N LYS A 62 23.68 10.88 -26.68
CA LYS A 62 24.30 9.99 -27.69
C LYS A 62 25.75 9.63 -27.33
N GLU A 63 26.49 10.59 -26.78
CA GLU A 63 27.88 10.39 -26.36
C GLU A 63 28.01 9.66 -25.01
N ASN A 64 26.94 9.62 -24.20
CA ASN A 64 26.93 9.02 -22.86
C ASN A 64 25.79 8.00 -22.66
N PRO A 65 25.70 6.94 -23.48
CA PRO A 65 24.55 6.01 -23.48
C PRO A 65 24.37 5.26 -22.14
N GLY A 66 25.45 5.02 -21.38
CA GLY A 66 25.39 4.41 -20.05
C GLY A 66 24.95 5.34 -18.91
N ARG A 67 24.87 6.66 -19.15
CA ARG A 67 24.37 7.64 -18.17
C ARG A 67 22.96 8.12 -18.48
N ALA A 68 22.52 8.07 -19.73
CA ALA A 68 21.12 8.31 -20.10
C ALA A 68 20.17 7.29 -19.45
N ALA A 69 20.63 6.07 -19.16
CA ALA A 69 19.87 5.06 -18.41
C ALA A 69 19.65 5.43 -16.92
N LEU A 70 20.34 6.44 -16.39
CA LEU A 70 20.07 7.01 -15.06
C LEU A 70 19.04 8.15 -15.10
N ALA A 71 18.50 8.52 -16.27
CA ALA A 71 17.47 9.55 -16.41
C ALA A 71 16.08 9.13 -15.88
N ASP A 72 15.90 7.86 -15.53
CA ASP A 72 14.77 7.37 -14.72
C ASP A 72 14.99 7.53 -13.21
N ALA A 73 16.07 8.21 -12.78
CA ALA A 73 16.20 8.66 -11.40
C ALA A 73 14.98 9.53 -11.05
N PRO A 74 14.18 9.15 -10.03
CA PRO A 74 12.84 9.68 -9.89
C PRO A 74 12.90 11.18 -9.65
N ARG A 75 12.23 11.95 -10.53
CA ARG A 75 11.99 13.39 -10.35
C ARG A 75 11.51 13.60 -8.91
N PHE A 76 12.19 14.46 -8.15
CA PHE A 76 11.75 14.81 -6.81
C PHE A 76 10.35 15.41 -6.90
N LEU A 77 9.35 14.70 -6.36
CA LEU A 77 7.96 15.14 -6.42
C LEU A 77 7.83 16.52 -5.77
N PRO A 78 7.07 17.47 -6.36
CA PRO A 78 6.92 18.81 -5.80
C PRO A 78 6.36 18.74 -4.38
N LYS A 79 6.84 19.61 -3.48
CA LYS A 79 6.40 19.58 -2.09
C LYS A 79 4.92 20.01 -2.00
N LEU A 80 4.07 19.11 -1.51
CA LEU A 80 2.70 19.40 -1.11
C LEU A 80 2.60 20.56 -0.10
N PRO A 81 1.48 21.30 -0.08
CA PRO A 81 1.22 22.29 0.97
C PRO A 81 1.19 21.64 2.36
N GLY A 82 1.44 22.44 3.41
CA GLY A 82 1.80 21.95 4.74
C GLY A 82 0.91 20.85 5.31
N ARG A 83 -0.41 21.02 5.29
CA ARG A 83 -1.36 20.02 5.84
C ARG A 83 -1.44 18.74 5.01
N GLN A 84 -1.33 18.82 3.69
CA GLN A 84 -1.33 17.67 2.79
C GLN A 84 -0.02 16.89 2.92
N HIS A 85 1.10 17.60 3.04
CA HIS A 85 2.39 17.00 3.35
C HIS A 85 2.33 16.23 4.68
N GLU A 86 1.86 16.88 5.75
CA GLU A 86 1.70 16.29 7.08
C GLU A 86 0.85 15.02 7.03
N ALA A 87 -0.26 15.03 6.29
CA ALA A 87 -1.15 13.89 6.13
C ALA A 87 -0.54 12.69 5.43
N VAL A 88 0.18 12.91 4.33
CA VAL A 88 0.89 11.81 3.64
C VAL A 88 1.97 11.23 4.56
N LEU A 89 2.70 12.07 5.29
CA LEU A 89 3.72 11.59 6.22
C LEU A 89 3.12 10.89 7.45
N ALA A 90 1.97 11.34 7.96
CA ALA A 90 1.27 10.68 9.06
C ALA A 90 0.82 9.27 8.65
N ALA A 91 0.19 9.14 7.48
CA ALA A 91 -0.21 7.85 6.93
C ALA A 91 1.00 6.93 6.68
N ALA A 92 2.10 7.46 6.15
CA ALA A 92 3.29 6.66 5.85
C ALA A 92 3.98 6.05 7.09
N ARG A 93 3.74 6.62 8.28
CA ARG A 93 4.25 6.07 9.55
C ARG A 93 3.34 4.99 10.14
N ARG A 94 2.10 4.88 9.65
CA ARG A 94 1.16 3.87 10.12
C ARG A 94 1.35 2.56 9.35
N PRO A 95 1.27 1.40 10.02
CA PRO A 95 1.30 0.11 9.34
C PRO A 95 0.19 -0.04 8.29
N ASP A 96 -1.02 0.44 8.62
CA ASP A 96 -2.21 0.38 7.75
C ASP A 96 -2.18 1.39 6.59
N GLN A 97 -1.27 2.36 6.62
CA GLN A 97 -1.15 3.45 5.67
C GLN A 97 -2.45 4.22 5.41
N ASN A 98 -3.34 4.21 6.39
CA ASN A 98 -4.57 4.97 6.34
C ASN A 98 -4.27 6.45 6.62
N VAL A 99 -4.89 7.36 5.88
CA VAL A 99 -4.86 8.80 6.15
C VAL A 99 -5.98 9.09 7.14
N PRO A 100 -5.66 9.42 8.41
CA PRO A 100 -6.66 9.47 9.47
C PRO A 100 -7.66 10.62 9.24
N GLY A 101 -8.91 10.25 8.98
CA GLY A 101 -10.06 11.16 8.91
C GLY A 101 -10.78 11.28 10.25
N GLN A 102 -11.97 11.87 10.22
CA GLN A 102 -12.83 11.98 11.41
C GLN A 102 -13.44 10.63 11.83
N ASP A 103 -13.56 9.71 10.88
CA ASP A 103 -14.06 8.35 11.03
C ASP A 103 -12.99 7.34 11.49
N ASP A 104 -11.70 7.73 11.47
CA ASP A 104 -10.60 6.90 11.96
C ASP A 104 -10.58 6.87 13.51
N PRO A 105 -10.23 5.74 14.15
CA PRO A 105 -10.06 5.67 15.60
C PRO A 105 -9.11 6.73 16.17
N ALA A 106 -8.10 7.17 15.40
CA ALA A 106 -7.20 8.27 15.75
C ALA A 106 -7.95 9.54 16.17
N TYR A 107 -9.08 9.86 15.52
CA TYR A 107 -9.91 11.01 15.88
C TYR A 107 -10.41 10.92 17.32
N ARG A 108 -10.93 9.76 17.72
CA ARG A 108 -11.48 9.53 19.06
C ARG A 108 -10.38 9.39 20.11
N ALA A 109 -9.22 8.90 19.72
CA ALA A 109 -8.04 8.78 20.56
C ALA A 109 -7.30 10.12 20.78
N GLY A 110 -7.69 11.19 20.07
CA GLY A 110 -7.01 12.49 20.14
C GLY A 110 -5.67 12.50 19.41
N GLU A 111 -5.41 11.52 18.55
CA GLU A 111 -4.23 11.45 17.69
C GLU A 111 -4.36 12.42 16.50
N VAL A 112 -3.31 12.51 15.68
CA VAL A 112 -3.30 13.37 14.49
C VAL A 112 -4.32 12.86 13.47
N TRP A 113 -5.24 13.74 13.06
CA TRP A 113 -6.24 13.50 12.02
C TRP A 113 -6.42 14.72 11.11
N PHE A 114 -7.04 14.52 9.95
CA PHE A 114 -7.16 15.53 8.92
C PHE A 114 -8.61 15.79 8.51
N ARG A 115 -8.94 17.07 8.35
CA ARG A 115 -10.27 17.50 7.87
C ARG A 115 -10.52 17.00 6.43
N GLY A 116 -11.79 16.83 6.08
CA GLY A 116 -12.20 16.39 4.75
C GLY A 116 -11.65 17.23 3.59
N SER A 117 -11.44 18.55 3.78
CA SER A 117 -10.82 19.40 2.75
C SER A 117 -9.36 19.05 2.46
N THR A 118 -8.62 18.54 3.45
CA THR A 118 -7.26 18.04 3.28
C THR A 118 -7.28 16.69 2.57
N LEU A 119 -8.14 15.77 3.02
CA LEU A 119 -8.32 14.44 2.41
C LEU A 119 -8.65 14.54 0.92
N ARG A 120 -9.62 15.39 0.57
CA ARG A 120 -9.99 15.68 -0.83
C ARG A 120 -8.81 16.09 -1.69
N LYS A 121 -7.97 17.00 -1.19
CA LYS A 121 -6.82 17.52 -1.94
C LYS A 121 -5.73 16.47 -2.14
N ILE A 122 -5.52 15.59 -1.16
CA ILE A 122 -4.55 14.49 -1.27
C ILE A 122 -5.07 13.45 -2.27
N ALA A 123 -6.36 13.11 -2.20
CA ALA A 123 -7.01 12.22 -3.15
C ALA A 123 -6.91 12.75 -4.59
N ALA A 124 -7.25 14.02 -4.80
CA ALA A 124 -7.14 14.68 -6.10
C ALA A 124 -5.70 14.76 -6.64
N SER A 125 -4.70 14.70 -5.75
CA SER A 125 -3.28 14.68 -6.11
C SER A 125 -2.76 13.26 -6.42
N GLY A 126 -3.59 12.22 -6.23
CA GLY A 126 -3.23 10.83 -6.46
C GLY A 126 -2.31 10.20 -5.40
N TYR A 127 -2.02 10.90 -4.29
CA TYR A 127 -1.13 10.39 -3.23
C TYR A 127 -1.83 9.46 -2.25
N ALA A 128 -3.15 9.52 -2.18
CA ALA A 128 -3.96 8.56 -1.46
C ALA A 128 -5.24 8.31 -2.25
N ALA A 129 -5.85 7.14 -2.09
CA ALA A 129 -7.05 6.77 -2.82
C ALA A 129 -8.03 6.03 -1.91
N ILE A 130 -9.32 6.10 -2.26
CA ILE A 130 -10.34 5.24 -1.65
C ILE A 130 -10.20 3.85 -2.25
N ARG A 131 -10.41 2.86 -1.40
CA ARG A 131 -10.58 1.48 -1.84
C ARG A 131 -12.06 1.22 -2.13
N PRO A 132 -12.40 0.46 -3.18
CA PRO A 132 -13.78 0.17 -3.52
C PRO A 132 -14.52 -0.53 -2.37
N GLY A 133 -15.84 -0.50 -2.40
CA GLY A 133 -16.72 -1.16 -1.45
C GLY A 133 -17.74 -1.98 -2.21
N ARG A 134 -18.33 -2.97 -1.54
CA ARG A 134 -19.30 -3.89 -2.16
C ARG A 134 -20.47 -3.19 -2.86
N TYR A 135 -20.85 -2.00 -2.39
CA TYR A 135 -21.99 -1.25 -2.92
C TYR A 135 -21.61 -0.29 -4.06
N ASP A 136 -20.32 -0.20 -4.40
CA ASP A 136 -19.84 0.71 -5.44
C ASP A 136 -20.13 0.10 -6.81
N ARG A 137 -20.89 0.83 -7.65
CA ARG A 137 -21.23 0.41 -9.02
C ARG A 137 -20.19 0.83 -10.07
N GLY A 138 -18.99 1.21 -9.62
CA GLY A 138 -17.91 1.78 -10.43
C GLY A 138 -16.82 2.44 -9.58
N PRO A 139 -15.90 3.20 -10.18
CA PRO A 139 -14.86 3.91 -9.44
C PRO A 139 -15.48 4.89 -8.42
N ALA A 140 -15.18 4.69 -7.14
CA ALA A 140 -15.67 5.54 -6.06
C ALA A 140 -14.71 6.73 -5.84
N THR A 141 -15.27 7.94 -5.70
CA THR A 141 -14.48 9.11 -5.32
C THR A 141 -14.67 9.48 -3.85
N TRP A 142 -13.77 10.32 -3.34
CA TRP A 142 -13.84 10.77 -1.94
C TRP A 142 -14.99 11.72 -1.70
N GLU A 143 -15.32 12.53 -2.70
CA GLU A 143 -16.48 13.41 -2.69
C GLU A 143 -17.79 12.64 -2.54
N GLN A 144 -17.86 11.43 -3.10
CA GLN A 144 -19.07 10.60 -3.07
C GLN A 144 -19.23 9.84 -1.75
N THR A 145 -18.13 9.37 -1.17
CA THR A 145 -18.21 8.37 -0.09
C THR A 145 -17.69 8.86 1.26
N GLY A 146 -16.79 9.86 1.27
CA GLY A 146 -16.11 10.32 2.49
C GLY A 146 -15.25 9.26 3.19
N ARG A 147 -15.00 8.12 2.55
CA ARG A 147 -14.34 6.95 3.13
C ARG A 147 -12.86 7.20 3.45
N PRO A 148 -12.26 6.34 4.30
CA PRO A 148 -10.82 6.37 4.58
C PRO A 148 -9.99 6.30 3.30
N LEU A 149 -8.88 7.04 3.30
CA LEU A 149 -7.93 7.10 2.18
C LEU A 149 -6.68 6.30 2.53
N TYR A 150 -6.19 5.48 1.62
CA TYR A 150 -4.95 4.74 1.80
C TYR A 150 -3.88 5.30 0.88
N LEU A 151 -2.62 5.31 1.33
CA LEU A 151 -1.51 5.72 0.46
C LEU A 151 -1.45 4.87 -0.81
N THR A 152 -1.24 5.53 -1.93
CA THR A 152 -0.90 4.91 -3.22
C THR A 152 0.61 4.74 -3.34
N GLU A 153 1.09 4.11 -4.41
CA GLU A 153 2.52 4.08 -4.73
C GLU A 153 3.11 5.49 -4.83
N ALA A 154 2.40 6.42 -5.47
CA ALA A 154 2.83 7.82 -5.53
C ALA A 154 2.96 8.45 -4.13
N GLY A 155 2.02 8.16 -3.22
CA GLY A 155 2.07 8.61 -1.83
C GLY A 155 3.27 8.07 -1.07
N ARG A 156 3.57 6.78 -1.27
CA ARG A 156 4.76 6.13 -0.69
C ARG A 156 6.06 6.72 -1.24
N ILE A 157 6.17 6.90 -2.55
CA ILE A 157 7.33 7.57 -3.19
C ILE A 157 7.50 8.98 -2.62
N TYR A 158 6.41 9.74 -2.50
CA TYR A 158 6.44 11.07 -1.90
C TYR A 158 6.98 11.06 -0.47
N ALA A 159 6.48 10.16 0.37
CA ALA A 159 6.92 10.03 1.75
C ALA A 159 8.40 9.63 1.87
N ARG A 160 8.89 8.74 1.01
CA ARG A 160 10.32 8.39 0.91
C ARG A 160 11.17 9.61 0.54
N GLN A 161 10.79 10.34 -0.50
CA GLN A 161 11.56 11.49 -1.01
C GLN A 161 11.50 12.73 -0.12
N ARG A 162 10.34 13.03 0.48
CA ARG A 162 10.08 14.30 1.18
C ARG A 162 10.01 14.18 2.70
N GLY A 163 9.70 13.00 3.21
CA GLY A 163 9.67 12.71 4.64
C GLY A 163 10.84 11.87 5.13
N SER A 164 11.66 11.32 4.22
CA SER A 164 12.70 10.34 4.56
C SER A 164 12.16 9.15 5.36
N ILE A 165 10.91 8.76 5.09
CA ILE A 165 10.23 7.63 5.73
C ILE A 165 10.46 6.41 4.85
N ASP A 166 11.02 5.34 5.41
CA ASP A 166 11.11 4.03 4.76
C ASP A 166 9.74 3.35 4.75
N VAL A 167 8.85 3.84 3.89
CA VAL A 167 7.52 3.27 3.70
C VAL A 167 7.55 2.29 2.52
N ARG A 168 7.10 1.07 2.81
CA ARG A 168 6.90 -0.03 1.86
C ARG A 168 5.41 -0.22 1.58
N ARG A 169 5.03 -1.17 0.72
CA ARG A 169 3.62 -1.61 0.65
C ARG A 169 3.17 -2.21 1.98
N ARG A 170 1.86 -2.26 2.19
CA ARG A 170 1.30 -2.90 3.39
C ARG A 170 1.63 -4.38 3.34
N ARG A 171 2.02 -4.93 4.50
CA ARG A 171 2.33 -6.35 4.70
C ARG A 171 1.12 -6.99 5.37
N VAL A 172 0.19 -7.50 4.56
CA VAL A 172 -1.09 -8.06 5.02
C VAL A 172 -0.97 -9.56 5.18
N VAL A 173 -1.47 -10.08 6.31
CA VAL A 173 -1.57 -11.52 6.53
C VAL A 173 -3.04 -11.92 6.57
N VAL A 174 -3.40 -12.94 5.80
CA VAL A 174 -4.71 -13.57 5.86
C VAL A 174 -4.53 -14.97 6.45
N ILE A 175 -5.32 -15.33 7.46
CA ILE A 175 -5.29 -16.67 8.07
C ILE A 175 -6.61 -17.38 7.85
N ALA A 176 -6.60 -18.71 7.68
CA ALA A 176 -7.83 -19.49 7.65
C ALA A 176 -8.56 -19.45 9.01
N CYS A 177 -9.89 -19.49 8.97
CA CYS A 177 -10.68 -19.67 10.19
C CYS A 177 -10.47 -21.05 10.83
N GLY A 178 -10.86 -21.17 12.10
CA GLY A 178 -10.81 -22.42 12.85
C GLY A 178 -12.11 -23.22 12.81
N MET A 179 -11.99 -24.51 13.10
CA MET A 179 -13.14 -25.41 13.24
C MET A 179 -13.82 -25.19 14.59
N GLN A 180 -13.04 -25.21 15.68
CA GLN A 180 -13.56 -25.03 17.03
C GLN A 180 -13.73 -23.55 17.35
N LYS A 181 -14.85 -23.20 17.97
CA LYS A 181 -15.22 -21.82 18.31
C LYS A 181 -15.66 -21.72 19.75
N LEU A 182 -15.48 -20.55 20.36
CA LEU A 182 -16.08 -20.22 21.64
C LEU A 182 -17.61 -20.41 21.60
N PRO A 183 -18.25 -20.82 22.70
CA PRO A 183 -19.68 -21.01 22.76
C PRO A 183 -20.44 -19.70 22.56
N HIS A 184 -21.73 -19.81 22.26
CA HIS A 184 -22.61 -18.64 22.10
C HIS A 184 -22.57 -17.79 23.39
N PRO A 185 -22.39 -16.46 23.30
CA PRO A 185 -22.19 -15.61 24.48
C PRO A 185 -23.43 -15.56 25.39
N GLY A 186 -24.59 -15.93 24.87
CA GLY A 186 -25.87 -15.95 25.60
C GLY A 186 -26.80 -14.86 25.10
N PHE A 187 -27.80 -14.54 25.91
CA PHE A 187 -28.79 -13.51 25.65
C PHE A 187 -28.83 -12.52 26.83
N ASP A 188 -29.19 -11.26 26.56
CA ASP A 188 -29.44 -10.26 27.60
C ASP A 188 -30.77 -10.54 28.35
N GLU A 189 -31.08 -9.71 29.36
CA GLU A 189 -32.27 -9.87 30.21
C GLU A 189 -33.61 -9.81 29.44
N VAL A 190 -33.61 -9.27 28.22
CA VAL A 190 -34.81 -9.14 27.37
C VAL A 190 -34.79 -10.10 26.18
N GLY A 191 -33.81 -11.02 26.11
CA GLY A 191 -33.74 -12.08 25.11
C GLY A 191 -33.01 -11.71 23.81
N ASN A 192 -32.30 -10.58 23.73
CA ASN A 192 -31.45 -10.29 22.58
C ASN A 192 -30.12 -11.03 22.70
N PRO A 193 -29.54 -11.54 21.60
CA PRO A 193 -28.23 -12.17 21.66
C PRO A 193 -27.17 -11.16 22.13
N LEU A 194 -26.35 -11.57 23.09
CA LEU A 194 -25.20 -10.79 23.51
C LEU A 194 -24.23 -10.60 22.33
N PRO A 195 -23.43 -9.52 22.31
CA PRO A 195 -22.44 -9.33 21.27
C PRO A 195 -21.54 -10.56 21.14
N GLY A 196 -21.33 -11.03 19.91
CA GLY A 196 -20.40 -12.12 19.62
C GLY A 196 -18.97 -11.86 20.08
N HIS A 197 -18.10 -12.84 19.87
CA HIS A 197 -16.68 -12.75 20.25
C HIS A 197 -15.88 -12.05 19.15
N PRO A 198 -14.83 -11.26 19.47
CA PRO A 198 -13.89 -10.79 18.46
C PRO A 198 -13.39 -11.96 17.61
N ALA A 199 -13.34 -11.79 16.28
CA ALA A 199 -12.97 -12.87 15.37
C ALA A 199 -11.59 -13.47 15.69
N GLY A 200 -10.65 -12.64 16.16
CA GLY A 200 -9.32 -13.06 16.59
C GLY A 200 -9.28 -13.91 17.88
N GLU A 201 -10.38 -13.96 18.63
CA GLU A 201 -10.54 -14.75 19.86
C GLU A 201 -11.56 -15.89 19.70
N LEU A 202 -12.42 -15.81 18.68
CA LEU A 202 -13.51 -16.75 18.46
C LEU A 202 -13.01 -18.19 18.25
N TYR A 203 -11.94 -18.37 17.47
CA TYR A 203 -11.48 -19.69 17.05
C TYR A 203 -10.44 -20.25 18.02
N THR A 204 -10.68 -21.45 18.52
CA THR A 204 -9.93 -22.00 19.65
C THR A 204 -9.12 -23.25 19.32
N ASP A 205 -9.19 -23.80 18.11
CA ASP A 205 -8.41 -25.01 17.77
C ASP A 205 -6.90 -24.73 17.61
N ASP A 206 -6.11 -25.76 17.86
CA ASP A 206 -4.63 -25.71 17.86
C ASP A 206 -4.05 -25.25 16.51
N TYR A 207 -4.70 -25.60 15.41
CA TYR A 207 -4.23 -25.23 14.09
C TYR A 207 -4.41 -23.73 13.87
N HIS A 208 -5.61 -23.19 14.11
CA HIS A 208 -5.85 -21.75 14.04
C HIS A 208 -4.95 -20.95 14.97
N ARG A 209 -4.75 -21.40 16.22
CA ARG A 209 -3.81 -20.73 17.15
C ARG A 209 -2.39 -20.67 16.57
N SER A 210 -1.92 -21.75 15.93
CA SER A 210 -0.60 -21.76 15.27
C SER A 210 -0.52 -20.75 14.13
N LEU A 211 -1.56 -20.66 13.29
CA LEU A 211 -1.63 -19.66 12.21
C LEU A 211 -1.61 -18.24 12.77
N ARG A 212 -2.37 -18.00 13.85
CA ARG A 212 -2.51 -16.68 14.47
C ARG A 212 -1.20 -16.21 15.10
N GLU A 213 -0.51 -17.07 15.85
CA GLU A 213 0.80 -16.75 16.43
C GLU A 213 1.83 -16.39 15.36
N ALA A 214 1.85 -17.12 14.23
CA ALA A 214 2.72 -16.80 13.11
C ALA A 214 2.33 -15.46 12.45
N ALA A 215 1.03 -15.18 12.29
CA ALA A 215 0.54 -13.91 11.76
C ALA A 215 0.92 -12.71 12.63
N ASP A 216 0.77 -12.83 13.96
CA ASP A 216 1.16 -11.79 14.93
C ASP A 216 2.67 -11.51 14.89
N ALA A 217 3.50 -12.51 14.57
CA ALA A 217 4.94 -12.31 14.37
C ALA A 217 5.29 -11.68 13.01
N LEU A 218 4.44 -11.87 12.00
CA LEU A 218 4.64 -11.37 10.63
C LEU A 218 4.21 -9.91 10.45
N THR A 219 3.16 -9.47 11.13
CA THR A 219 2.59 -8.12 10.97
C THR A 219 1.77 -7.68 12.20
N GLY A 220 1.33 -6.41 12.20
CA GLY A 220 0.49 -5.87 13.27
C GLY A 220 -0.98 -6.29 13.13
N PRO A 221 -1.77 -6.30 14.23
CA PRO A 221 -3.14 -6.84 14.25
C PRO A 221 -4.11 -6.14 13.29
N SER A 222 -3.90 -4.86 12.98
CA SER A 222 -4.71 -4.11 12.01
C SER A 222 -4.51 -4.55 10.55
N LEU A 223 -3.50 -5.39 10.29
CA LEU A 223 -3.15 -5.95 8.98
C LEU A 223 -3.36 -7.47 8.94
N ILE A 224 -4.03 -8.04 9.93
CA ILE A 224 -4.38 -9.46 9.98
C ILE A 224 -5.88 -9.61 9.73
N PHE A 225 -6.23 -10.47 8.79
CA PHE A 225 -7.60 -10.82 8.47
C PHE A 225 -7.81 -12.32 8.57
N ILE A 226 -8.98 -12.74 9.03
CA ILE A 226 -9.41 -14.13 9.01
C ILE A 226 -10.25 -14.34 7.75
N LEU A 227 -9.92 -15.35 6.95
CA LEU A 227 -10.78 -15.86 5.89
C LEU A 227 -11.75 -16.87 6.49
N SER A 228 -12.95 -16.39 6.80
CA SER A 228 -14.09 -17.15 7.34
C SER A 228 -14.92 -17.75 6.21
N ALA A 229 -15.28 -19.03 6.33
CA ALA A 229 -16.20 -19.67 5.39
C ALA A 229 -17.54 -18.94 5.26
N LEU A 230 -18.11 -18.40 6.35
CA LEU A 230 -19.40 -17.71 6.30
C LEU A 230 -19.26 -16.20 5.98
N HIS A 231 -18.20 -15.56 6.48
CA HIS A 231 -18.12 -14.10 6.50
C HIS A 231 -17.07 -13.52 5.54
N GLY A 232 -16.26 -14.35 4.90
CA GLY A 232 -15.14 -13.94 4.06
C GLY A 232 -13.99 -13.32 4.86
N LEU A 233 -13.40 -12.25 4.35
CA LEU A 233 -12.29 -11.53 4.99
C LEU A 233 -12.81 -10.68 6.16
N VAL A 234 -12.34 -11.00 7.37
CA VAL A 234 -12.81 -10.40 8.63
C VAL A 234 -11.62 -9.85 9.43
N PRO A 235 -11.64 -8.58 9.89
CA PRO A 235 -10.64 -8.07 10.81
C PRO A 235 -10.78 -8.71 12.19
N LEU A 236 -9.67 -8.77 12.95
CA LEU A 236 -9.61 -9.50 14.22
C LEU A 236 -10.59 -9.00 15.30
N ASP A 237 -10.95 -7.72 15.28
CA ASP A 237 -11.80 -7.06 16.26
C ASP A 237 -13.30 -7.19 15.96
N ARG A 238 -13.67 -7.61 14.74
CA ARG A 238 -15.08 -7.79 14.37
C ARG A 238 -15.70 -8.87 15.25
N ARG A 239 -16.77 -8.51 15.97
CA ARG A 239 -17.54 -9.45 16.78
C ARG A 239 -18.39 -10.36 15.90
N LEU A 240 -18.26 -11.67 16.11
CA LEU A 240 -18.97 -12.73 15.39
C LEU A 240 -19.62 -13.69 16.38
N LEU A 241 -20.83 -14.15 16.06
CA LEU A 241 -21.42 -15.30 16.76
C LEU A 241 -20.75 -16.59 16.27
N PRO A 242 -20.64 -17.64 17.11
CA PRO A 242 -20.21 -18.93 16.62
C PRO A 242 -21.17 -19.47 15.57
N TYR A 243 -20.62 -20.14 14.57
CA TYR A 243 -21.35 -20.68 13.43
C TYR A 243 -20.71 -22.01 13.00
N ASP A 244 -21.47 -22.82 12.28
CA ASP A 244 -21.02 -24.10 11.72
C ASP A 244 -21.26 -24.11 10.21
N VAL A 245 -20.28 -23.57 9.48
CA VAL A 245 -20.29 -23.41 8.02
C VAL A 245 -18.89 -23.71 7.52
N THR A 246 -18.80 -24.59 6.54
CA THR A 246 -17.62 -24.98 5.77
C THR A 246 -17.67 -24.34 4.38
N LEU A 247 -16.59 -24.46 3.60
CA LEU A 247 -16.56 -23.90 2.24
C LEU A 247 -17.49 -24.62 1.25
N GLU A 248 -17.96 -25.82 1.59
CA GLU A 248 -18.83 -26.62 0.73
C GLU A 248 -20.32 -26.32 0.97
N ASP A 249 -20.65 -25.64 2.05
CA ASP A 249 -22.03 -25.32 2.42
C ASP A 249 -22.60 -24.20 1.52
N GLU A 250 -23.90 -24.26 1.26
CA GLU A 250 -24.61 -23.26 0.43
C GLU A 250 -24.50 -21.83 1.02
N GLN A 251 -24.37 -21.73 2.33
CA GLN A 251 -24.22 -20.46 3.05
C GLN A 251 -22.79 -19.91 3.02
N ALA A 252 -21.84 -20.65 2.45
CA ALA A 252 -20.45 -20.22 2.35
C ALA A 252 -20.33 -18.93 1.53
N VAL A 253 -19.28 -18.18 1.84
CA VAL A 253 -18.92 -16.95 1.17
C VAL A 253 -18.60 -17.23 -0.30
N THR A 254 -19.15 -16.40 -1.18
CA THR A 254 -18.93 -16.55 -2.62
C THR A 254 -17.59 -15.93 -3.05
N PRO A 255 -16.98 -16.41 -4.15
CA PRO A 255 -15.79 -15.78 -4.73
C PRO A 255 -15.98 -14.29 -5.04
N GLU A 256 -17.18 -13.90 -5.50
CA GLU A 256 -17.53 -12.49 -5.73
C GLU A 256 -17.48 -11.67 -4.43
N THR A 257 -17.95 -12.23 -3.31
CA THR A 257 -17.89 -11.55 -2.01
C THR A 257 -16.44 -11.36 -1.58
N ILE A 258 -15.58 -12.38 -1.74
CA ILE A 258 -14.15 -12.28 -1.45
C ILE A 258 -13.48 -11.23 -2.33
N TYR A 259 -13.81 -11.16 -3.62
CA TYR A 259 -13.28 -10.16 -4.54
C TYR A 259 -13.55 -8.74 -4.05
N TRP A 260 -14.81 -8.42 -3.72
CA TRP A 260 -15.16 -7.07 -3.24
C TRP A 260 -14.53 -6.74 -1.88
N GLN A 261 -14.43 -7.72 -0.99
CA GLN A 261 -13.76 -7.53 0.29
C GLN A 261 -12.25 -7.31 0.11
N ALA A 262 -11.58 -8.11 -0.70
CA ALA A 262 -10.16 -7.98 -1.01
C ALA A 262 -9.85 -6.62 -1.64
N ALA A 263 -10.67 -6.20 -2.61
CA ALA A 263 -10.56 -4.88 -3.23
C ALA A 263 -10.78 -3.75 -2.21
N GLY A 264 -11.76 -3.88 -1.32
CA GLY A 264 -12.01 -2.89 -0.27
C GLY A 264 -10.95 -2.81 0.82
N LEU A 265 -10.24 -3.90 1.06
CA LEU A 265 -9.05 -3.93 1.91
C LEU A 265 -7.79 -3.48 1.14
N GLY A 266 -7.88 -3.29 -0.17
CA GLY A 266 -6.80 -2.89 -1.06
C GLY A 266 -5.70 -3.94 -1.18
N LEU A 267 -6.06 -5.23 -1.18
CA LEU A 267 -5.09 -6.32 -1.24
C LEU A 267 -4.32 -6.36 -2.58
N ASP A 268 -4.84 -5.70 -3.61
CA ASP A 268 -4.17 -5.41 -4.90
C ASP A 268 -2.89 -4.58 -4.73
N ASP A 269 -2.85 -3.72 -3.72
CA ASP A 269 -1.73 -2.81 -3.40
C ASP A 269 -1.09 -3.16 -2.05
N ALA A 270 -0.98 -4.45 -1.78
CA ALA A 270 -0.34 -5.01 -0.59
C ALA A 270 0.52 -6.22 -0.95
N ASP A 271 1.60 -6.43 -0.21
CA ASP A 271 2.25 -7.74 -0.18
C ASP A 271 1.39 -8.64 0.73
N VAL A 272 0.90 -9.76 0.22
CA VAL A 272 -0.09 -10.60 0.92
C VAL A 272 0.47 -12.00 1.16
N ILE A 273 0.44 -12.42 2.42
CA ILE A 273 0.71 -13.81 2.82
C ILE A 273 -0.59 -14.45 3.29
N PHE A 274 -0.88 -15.66 2.82
CA PHE A 274 -1.95 -16.50 3.32
C PHE A 274 -1.42 -17.68 4.12
N LEU A 275 -1.95 -17.88 5.33
CA LEU A 275 -1.63 -19.02 6.19
C LEU A 275 -2.90 -19.86 6.39
N GLY A 276 -2.94 -21.05 5.80
CA GLY A 276 -4.07 -21.96 5.96
C GLY A 276 -4.04 -23.12 4.97
N GLY A 277 -5.14 -23.89 4.92
CA GLY A 277 -5.33 -24.98 3.99
C GLY A 277 -5.45 -24.52 2.53
N GLN A 278 -5.13 -25.42 1.59
CA GLN A 278 -5.06 -25.11 0.16
C GLN A 278 -6.42 -24.70 -0.43
N ASP A 279 -7.53 -25.26 0.04
CA ASP A 279 -8.87 -24.90 -0.47
C ASP A 279 -9.21 -23.44 -0.19
N TYR A 280 -8.84 -22.93 0.99
CA TYR A 280 -8.99 -21.52 1.33
C TYR A 280 -8.03 -20.63 0.52
N ALA A 281 -6.80 -21.09 0.28
CA ALA A 281 -5.86 -20.37 -0.57
C ALA A 281 -6.40 -20.24 -2.01
N ALA A 282 -6.97 -21.33 -2.55
CA ALA A 282 -7.58 -21.38 -3.88
C ALA A 282 -8.80 -20.46 -3.99
N LEU A 283 -9.58 -20.28 -2.93
CA LEU A 283 -10.69 -19.32 -2.89
C LEU A 283 -10.19 -17.86 -2.95
N LEU A 284 -9.09 -17.53 -2.30
CA LEU A 284 -8.55 -16.17 -2.24
C LEU A 284 -7.76 -15.78 -3.50
N LEU A 285 -7.07 -16.74 -4.11
CA LEU A 285 -6.14 -16.52 -5.23
C LEU A 285 -6.75 -15.73 -6.41
N PRO A 286 -7.99 -15.98 -6.87
CA PRO A 286 -8.59 -15.17 -7.94
C PRO A 286 -8.74 -13.69 -7.59
N SER A 287 -8.89 -13.36 -6.31
CA SER A 287 -9.04 -11.98 -5.82
C SER A 287 -7.69 -11.33 -5.48
N VAL A 288 -6.65 -12.13 -5.23
CA VAL A 288 -5.29 -11.68 -4.92
C VAL A 288 -4.31 -12.54 -5.72
N PRO A 289 -4.11 -12.28 -7.03
CA PRO A 289 -3.32 -13.16 -7.90
C PRO A 289 -1.84 -13.31 -7.48
N HIS A 290 -1.30 -12.32 -6.78
CA HIS A 290 0.06 -12.31 -6.23
C HIS A 290 0.17 -12.89 -4.81
N LEU A 291 -0.83 -13.68 -4.38
CA LEU A 291 -0.86 -14.28 -3.05
C LEU A 291 0.34 -15.20 -2.80
N HIS A 292 1.03 -15.01 -1.68
CA HIS A 292 2.02 -15.98 -1.20
C HIS A 292 1.41 -16.92 -0.16
N ALA A 293 1.28 -18.21 -0.46
CA ALA A 293 0.85 -19.24 0.49
C ALA A 293 2.03 -20.17 0.82
N PRO A 294 2.86 -19.88 1.84
CA PRO A 294 4.09 -20.62 2.11
C PRO A 294 3.86 -22.01 2.73
N LEU A 295 2.68 -22.26 3.32
CA LEU A 295 2.40 -23.48 4.05
C LEU A 295 2.16 -24.66 3.09
N ALA A 296 2.93 -25.73 3.27
CA ALA A 296 2.81 -26.98 2.51
C ALA A 296 2.76 -28.21 3.42
N GLY A 297 2.37 -29.36 2.87
CA GLY A 297 2.26 -30.61 3.62
C GLY A 297 0.99 -30.72 4.47
N GLY A 298 0.98 -31.64 5.43
CA GLY A 298 -0.15 -31.88 6.32
C GLY A 298 -0.24 -30.83 7.44
N MET A 299 -1.34 -30.85 8.22
CA MET A 299 -1.54 -29.87 9.30
C MET A 299 -0.37 -29.83 10.31
N GLY A 300 0.26 -30.96 10.60
CA GLY A 300 1.45 -31.02 11.47
C GLY A 300 2.65 -30.27 10.89
N ASP A 301 2.97 -30.48 9.62
CA ASP A 301 4.06 -29.80 8.92
C ASP A 301 3.82 -28.29 8.86
N GLN A 302 2.56 -27.90 8.60
CA GLN A 302 2.16 -26.51 8.52
C GLN A 302 2.26 -25.81 9.88
N ARG A 303 1.89 -26.48 10.98
CA ARG A 303 2.12 -25.96 12.35
C ARG A 303 3.60 -25.79 12.65
N GLY A 304 4.44 -26.73 12.22
CA GLY A 304 5.90 -26.61 12.31
C GLY A 304 6.43 -25.37 11.55
N GLN A 305 5.96 -25.14 10.33
CA GLN A 305 6.30 -23.94 9.55
C GLN A 305 5.82 -22.65 10.22
N CYS A 306 4.63 -22.66 10.83
CA CYS A 306 4.13 -21.52 11.60
C CYS A 306 4.99 -21.22 12.83
N ALA A 307 5.40 -22.25 13.58
CA ALA A 307 6.32 -22.09 14.71
C ALA A 307 7.66 -21.47 14.26
N ARG A 308 8.20 -21.93 13.13
CA ARG A 308 9.41 -21.33 12.55
C ARG A 308 9.20 -19.87 12.14
N ALA A 309 8.07 -19.52 11.52
CA ALA A 309 7.78 -18.12 11.20
C ALA A 309 7.62 -17.25 12.45
N ARG A 310 7.04 -17.79 13.53
CA ARG A 310 6.95 -17.12 14.83
C ARG A 310 8.34 -16.85 15.42
N ASP A 311 9.23 -17.84 15.41
CA ASP A 311 10.48 -17.82 16.17
C ASP A 311 11.69 -17.31 15.36
N GLU A 312 11.73 -17.53 14.03
CA GLU A 312 12.86 -17.24 13.16
C GLU A 312 12.62 -16.00 12.27
N ALA A 313 13.36 -14.91 12.52
CA ALA A 313 13.23 -13.67 11.74
C ALA A 313 13.59 -13.83 10.25
N ASP A 314 14.59 -14.66 9.93
CA ASP A 314 15.02 -14.90 8.55
C ASP A 314 13.92 -15.59 7.73
N VAL A 315 13.12 -16.46 8.35
CA VAL A 315 11.96 -17.09 7.72
C VAL A 315 10.92 -16.02 7.37
N ARG A 316 10.62 -15.11 8.29
CA ARG A 316 9.66 -14.02 8.05
C ARG A 316 10.12 -13.10 6.93
N GLU A 317 11.39 -12.69 6.91
CA GLU A 317 11.89 -11.82 5.84
C GLU A 317 11.97 -12.55 4.50
N ALA A 318 12.28 -13.86 4.47
CA ALA A 318 12.21 -14.65 3.26
C ALA A 318 10.78 -14.72 2.69
N TRP A 319 9.77 -14.94 3.55
CA TRP A 319 8.37 -14.95 3.13
C TRP A 319 7.92 -13.60 2.58
N TRP A 320 8.27 -12.50 3.26
CA TRP A 320 7.93 -11.16 2.79
C TRP A 320 8.66 -10.79 1.49
N LYS A 321 9.92 -11.21 1.33
CA LYS A 321 10.64 -11.03 0.07
C LYS A 321 9.94 -11.76 -1.07
N LYS A 322 9.49 -13.00 -0.85
CA LYS A 322 8.76 -13.77 -1.86
C LYS A 322 7.41 -13.14 -2.21
N ALA A 323 6.65 -12.68 -1.21
CA ALA A 323 5.39 -11.97 -1.42
C ALA A 323 5.58 -10.68 -2.24
N ALA A 324 6.62 -9.90 -1.93
CA ALA A 324 6.94 -8.68 -2.68
C ALA A 324 7.35 -8.97 -4.14
N THR A 325 8.10 -10.05 -4.38
CA THR A 325 8.43 -10.52 -5.74
C THR A 325 7.19 -10.89 -6.53
N LEU A 326 6.27 -11.68 -5.94
CA LEU A 326 5.01 -12.06 -6.60
C LEU A 326 4.15 -10.84 -6.94
N HIS A 327 4.07 -9.85 -6.05
CA HIS A 327 3.37 -8.60 -6.31
C HIS A 327 3.96 -7.87 -7.52
N ASN A 328 5.28 -7.71 -7.55
CA ASN A 328 5.96 -7.01 -8.64
C ASN A 328 5.79 -7.75 -9.98
N GLU A 329 5.88 -9.08 -10.00
CA GLU A 329 5.64 -9.89 -11.19
C GLU A 329 4.22 -9.69 -11.73
N TYR A 330 3.22 -9.70 -10.86
CA TYR A 330 1.83 -9.45 -11.24
C TYR A 330 1.61 -8.03 -11.76
N ALA A 331 2.22 -7.01 -11.13
CA ALA A 331 2.08 -5.61 -11.54
C ALA A 331 2.70 -5.29 -12.91
N THR A 332 3.50 -6.20 -13.48
CA THR A 332 4.11 -6.04 -14.82
C THR A 332 3.36 -6.73 -15.96
N GLN A 333 2.30 -7.48 -15.66
CA GLN A 333 1.45 -8.18 -16.65
C GLN A 333 0.32 -7.28 -17.14
#